data_AF-A0A2V5UM66-F1
#
_entry.id   AF-A0A2V5UM66-F1
#
_cell.length_a   1.000
_cell.length_b   1.000
_cell.length_c   1.000
_cell.angle_alpha   90.00
_cell.angle_beta   90.00
_cell.angle_gamma   90.00
#
_symmetry.space_group_name_H-M   'P 1'
#
loop_
_entity.id
_entity.type
_entity.pdbx_description
1 polymer ?
#
loop_
_entity_poly.entity_id
_entity_poly.type
_entity_poly.pdbx_seq_one_letter_code
_entity_poly.pdbx_strand_id
1 'polypeptide(L)'
;MGYAIAEAALAAGHEVTLISGPVNLDRPRGAHFISIVTSDEMHDAVHRHLRDCDILVMCGAVADYKPAKVSAQKIKKGHEPLSLELIPARDILASLPKGDRRFLVVGFVKNCDIIVANDVSRADSGMESDANEVTIFFRNGETETIPRVSKKIIARALVKIFTNSREKRLTKKM
;
A
#
# COMPACT_ATOMS: atom_id res chain seq x y z
N MET A 1 -5.37 6.23 -3.52
CA MET A 1 -5.47 6.15 -2.04
C MET A 1 -4.11 6.35 -1.38
N GLY A 2 -3.07 5.59 -1.73
CA GLY A 2 -1.74 5.71 -1.10
C GLY A 2 -1.15 7.12 -1.06
N TYR A 3 -1.25 7.88 -2.16
CA TYR A 3 -0.80 9.28 -2.21
C TYR A 3 -1.58 10.18 -1.24
N ALA A 4 -2.90 10.02 -1.15
CA ALA A 4 -3.72 10.78 -0.22
C ALA A 4 -3.37 10.47 1.24
N ILE A 5 -3.07 9.20 1.56
CA ILE A 5 -2.58 8.80 2.90
C ILE A 5 -1.21 9.42 3.18
N ALA A 6 -0.30 9.41 2.20
CA ALA A 6 1.02 10.04 2.33
C ALA A 6 0.90 11.55 2.60
N GLU A 7 0.06 12.27 1.86
CA GLU A 7 -0.23 13.68 2.09
C GLU A 7 -0.82 13.94 3.47
N ALA A 8 -1.79 13.11 3.89
CA ALA A 8 -2.42 13.24 5.19
C ALA A 8 -1.44 12.95 6.34
N ALA A 9 -0.52 12.00 6.17
CA ALA A 9 0.50 11.67 7.15
C ALA A 9 1.53 12.81 7.29
N LEU A 10 1.99 13.38 6.17
CA LEU A 10 2.83 14.57 6.17
C LEU A 10 2.14 15.75 6.88
N ALA A 11 0.86 15.99 6.56
CA ALA A 11 0.08 17.06 7.19
C ALA A 11 -0.13 16.86 8.71
N ALA A 12 -0.07 15.60 9.18
CA ALA A 12 -0.11 15.26 10.60
C ALA A 12 1.28 15.33 11.28
N GLY A 13 2.34 15.71 10.56
CA GLY A 13 3.70 15.86 11.09
C GLY A 13 4.52 14.58 11.10
N HIS A 14 4.08 13.53 10.42
CA HIS A 14 4.86 12.30 10.29
C HIS A 14 5.94 12.40 9.21
N GLU A 15 7.07 11.73 9.43
CA GLU A 15 8.04 11.46 8.38
C GLU A 15 7.48 10.39 7.42
N VAL A 16 7.54 10.66 6.11
CA VAL A 16 6.95 9.77 5.11
C VAL A 16 7.98 9.40 4.05
N THR A 17 8.26 8.09 3.95
CA THR A 17 8.87 7.49 2.76
C THR A 17 7.77 6.95 1.85
N LEU A 18 7.67 7.49 0.63
CA LEU A 18 6.69 7.06 -0.37
C LEU A 18 7.40 6.25 -1.47
N ILE A 19 7.19 4.94 -1.45
CA ILE A 19 7.64 4.02 -2.52
C ILE A 19 6.51 3.90 -3.54
N SER A 20 6.76 4.30 -4.79
CA SER A 20 5.71 4.35 -5.82
C SER A 20 6.18 3.81 -7.16
N GLY A 21 5.32 2.99 -7.76
CA GLY A 21 5.38 2.69 -9.19
C GLY A 21 5.00 3.89 -10.06
N PRO A 22 5.02 3.72 -11.39
CA PRO A 22 4.62 4.76 -12.34
C PRO A 22 3.13 5.09 -12.16
N VAL A 23 2.84 6.35 -11.85
CA VAL A 23 1.47 6.88 -11.71
C VAL A 23 1.42 8.30 -12.24
N ASN A 24 0.25 8.74 -12.68
CA ASN A 24 0.00 10.11 -13.12
C ASN A 24 -0.55 10.97 -11.96
N LEU A 25 0.21 11.04 -10.86
CA LEU A 25 -0.14 11.81 -9.66
C LEU A 25 1.07 12.65 -9.23
N ASP A 26 0.79 13.86 -8.75
CA ASP A 26 1.83 14.72 -8.20
C ASP A 26 2.41 14.13 -6.93
N ARG A 27 3.74 14.22 -6.80
CA ARG A 27 4.45 13.72 -5.62
C ARG A 27 4.15 14.63 -4.42
N PRO A 28 3.74 14.08 -3.27
CA PRO A 28 3.54 14.87 -2.06
C PRO A 28 4.83 15.60 -1.67
N ARG A 29 4.78 16.93 -1.58
CA ARG A 29 5.95 17.74 -1.15
C ARG A 29 6.32 17.36 0.29
N GLY A 30 7.60 17.08 0.52
CA GLY A 30 8.12 16.71 1.84
C GLY A 30 8.23 15.20 2.09
N ALA A 31 7.65 14.34 1.24
CA ALA A 31 7.92 12.91 1.30
C ALA A 31 9.31 12.58 0.73
N HIS A 32 10.01 11.64 1.38
CA HIS A 32 11.15 10.96 0.77
C HIS A 32 10.62 10.00 -0.31
N PHE A 33 10.75 10.40 -1.58
CA PHE A 33 10.14 9.69 -2.70
C PHE A 33 11.09 8.68 -3.34
N ILE A 34 10.63 7.44 -3.47
CA ILE A 34 11.37 6.34 -4.10
C ILE A 34 10.57 5.85 -5.30
N SER A 35 11.07 6.14 -6.51
CA SER A 35 10.48 5.64 -7.75
C SER A 35 10.92 4.21 -8.00
N ILE A 36 9.97 3.35 -8.30
CA ILE A 36 10.20 1.98 -8.78
C ILE A 36 9.40 1.73 -10.05
N VAL A 37 9.72 0.65 -10.74
CA VAL A 37 8.99 0.14 -11.91
C VAL A 37 8.55 -1.30 -11.70
N THR A 38 9.39 -2.13 -11.08
CA THR A 38 9.13 -3.57 -10.96
C THR A 38 8.64 -3.99 -9.57
N SER A 39 7.95 -5.13 -9.50
CA SER A 39 7.56 -5.74 -8.21
C SER A 39 8.79 -6.13 -7.38
N ASP A 40 9.89 -6.49 -8.03
CA ASP A 40 11.17 -6.77 -7.36
C ASP A 40 11.76 -5.51 -6.73
N GLU A 41 11.81 -4.40 -7.47
CA GLU A 41 12.29 -3.13 -6.92
C GLU A 41 11.42 -2.65 -5.75
N MET A 42 10.10 -2.84 -5.83
CA MET A 42 9.21 -2.54 -4.71
C MET A 42 9.52 -3.39 -3.49
N HIS A 43 9.69 -4.70 -3.68
CA HIS A 43 10.10 -5.60 -2.61
C HIS A 43 11.38 -5.11 -1.94
N ASP A 44 12.43 -4.83 -2.71
CA ASP A 44 13.72 -4.44 -2.15
C ASP A 44 13.68 -3.04 -1.52
N ALA A 45 12.89 -2.11 -2.07
CA ALA A 45 12.69 -0.79 -1.49
C ALA A 45 11.98 -0.88 -0.14
N VAL A 46 10.93 -1.70 -0.02
CA VAL A 46 10.23 -1.90 1.25
C VAL A 46 11.19 -2.44 2.31
N HIS A 47 11.90 -3.54 2.02
CA HIS A 47 12.79 -4.18 3.00
C HIS A 47 13.93 -3.29 3.48
N ARG A 48 14.46 -2.42 2.61
CA ARG A 48 15.50 -1.44 2.99
C ARG A 48 15.02 -0.44 4.04
N HIS A 49 13.73 -0.13 4.09
CA HIS A 49 13.17 0.90 4.98
C HIS A 49 12.41 0.33 6.18
N LEU A 50 12.23 -1.00 6.27
CA LEU A 50 11.49 -1.62 7.38
C LEU A 50 12.14 -1.38 8.75
N ARG A 51 13.47 -1.19 8.82
CA ARG A 51 14.19 -1.06 10.09
C ARG A 51 13.73 0.15 10.89
N ASP A 52 13.51 1.26 10.21
CA ASP A 52 13.22 2.58 10.78
C ASP A 52 11.74 2.96 10.61
N CYS A 53 10.91 2.00 10.21
CA CYS A 53 9.48 2.19 10.00
C CYS A 53 8.69 1.92 11.29
N ASP A 54 7.72 2.77 11.60
CA ASP A 54 6.70 2.52 12.64
C ASP A 54 5.40 1.95 12.09
N ILE A 55 5.01 2.39 10.88
CA ILE A 55 3.76 2.00 10.22
C ILE A 55 4.04 1.80 8.73
N LEU A 56 3.88 0.56 8.27
CA LEU A 56 3.94 0.20 6.86
C LEU A 56 2.52 0.20 6.29
N VAL A 57 2.25 1.06 5.29
CA VAL A 57 0.95 1.11 4.61
C VAL A 57 1.08 0.60 3.17
N MET A 58 0.56 -0.60 2.92
CA MET A 58 0.63 -1.26 1.62
C MET A 58 -0.61 -0.96 0.77
N CYS A 59 -0.60 0.20 0.13
CA CYS A 59 -1.65 0.63 -0.81
C CYS A 59 -1.39 0.22 -2.27
N GLY A 60 -0.16 -0.14 -2.61
CA GLY A 60 0.23 -0.43 -3.99
C GLY A 60 -0.41 -1.71 -4.51
N ALA A 61 -0.94 -1.67 -5.74
CA ALA A 61 -1.37 -2.87 -6.46
C ALA A 61 -0.15 -3.52 -7.12
N VAL A 62 0.60 -4.31 -6.34
CA VAL A 62 1.78 -5.03 -6.82
C VAL A 62 1.33 -6.21 -7.69
N ALA A 63 1.96 -6.38 -8.85
CA ALA A 63 1.64 -7.50 -9.73
C ALA A 63 2.04 -8.84 -9.10
N ASP A 64 1.12 -9.80 -9.10
CA ASP A 64 1.33 -11.16 -8.57
C ASP A 64 2.29 -12.00 -9.43
N TYR A 65 2.44 -11.65 -10.71
CA TYR A 65 3.30 -12.33 -11.67
C TYR A 65 4.18 -11.31 -12.41
N LYS A 66 5.34 -11.77 -12.90
CA LYS A 66 6.28 -11.01 -13.73
C LYS A 66 6.78 -11.86 -14.90
N PRO A 67 7.23 -11.26 -16.02
CA PRO A 67 7.86 -12.01 -17.10
C PRO A 67 9.05 -12.84 -16.60
N ALA A 68 9.12 -14.11 -17.01
CA ALA A 68 10.23 -15.00 -16.69
C ALA A 68 11.56 -14.46 -17.24
N LYS A 69 11.50 -13.82 -18.41
CA LYS A 69 12.63 -13.18 -19.08
C LYS A 69 12.22 -11.79 -19.57
N VAL A 70 13.01 -10.78 -19.23
CA VAL A 70 12.83 -9.40 -19.70
C VAL A 70 13.79 -9.16 -20.86
N SER A 71 13.26 -8.73 -22.01
CA SER A 71 14.09 -8.37 -23.16
C SER A 71 14.72 -6.99 -22.97
N ALA A 72 16.02 -6.86 -23.24
CA ALA A 72 16.73 -5.57 -23.20
C ALA A 72 16.34 -4.62 -24.36
N GLN A 73 15.67 -5.14 -25.38
CA GLN A 73 15.23 -4.38 -26.55
C GLN A 73 13.75 -4.62 -26.84
N LYS A 74 13.13 -3.67 -27.55
CA LYS A 74 11.76 -3.81 -28.06
C LYS A 74 11.65 -5.10 -28.89
N ILE A 75 10.78 -6.01 -28.45
CA ILE A 75 10.44 -7.21 -29.22
C ILE A 75 9.74 -6.74 -30.50
N LYS A 76 10.35 -7.01 -31.66
CA LYS A 76 9.79 -6.63 -32.96
C LYS A 76 8.54 -7.47 -33.25
N LYS A 77 7.56 -6.86 -33.93
CA LYS A 77 6.37 -7.58 -34.40
C LYS A 77 6.80 -8.68 -35.38
N GLY A 78 6.48 -9.92 -35.06
CA GLY A 78 6.66 -11.08 -35.94
C GLY A 78 5.36 -11.46 -36.64
N HIS A 79 5.43 -12.49 -37.50
CA HIS A 79 4.26 -13.11 -38.14
C HIS A 79 3.58 -14.16 -37.25
N GLU A 80 4.32 -14.73 -36.30
CA GLU A 80 3.83 -15.71 -35.33
C GLU A 80 3.22 -15.04 -34.08
N PRO A 81 2.26 -15.69 -33.40
CA PRO A 81 1.76 -15.25 -32.10
C PRO A 81 2.89 -15.14 -31.05
N LEU A 82 2.85 -14.08 -30.25
CA LEU A 82 3.78 -13.87 -29.14
C LEU A 82 3.21 -14.48 -27.86
N SER A 83 3.96 -15.38 -27.25
CA SER A 83 3.68 -15.92 -25.91
C SER A 83 4.66 -15.33 -24.89
N LEU A 84 4.14 -14.94 -23.71
CA LEU A 84 4.94 -14.50 -22.58
C LEU A 84 4.85 -15.54 -21.46
N GLU A 85 5.99 -16.08 -21.07
CA GLU A 85 6.10 -16.90 -19.86
C GLU A 85 6.12 -15.98 -18.64
N LEU A 86 5.22 -16.23 -17.68
CA LEU A 86 5.11 -15.47 -16.44
C LEU A 86 5.47 -16.37 -15.26
N ILE A 87 6.21 -15.82 -14.30
CA ILE A 87 6.56 -16.46 -13.03
C ILE A 87 5.99 -15.65 -11.87
N PRO A 88 5.69 -16.28 -10.72
CA PRO A 88 5.26 -15.57 -9.52
C PRO A 88 6.24 -14.46 -9.12
N ALA A 89 5.71 -13.32 -8.72
CA ALA A 89 6.48 -12.23 -8.12
C ALA A 89 6.87 -12.57 -6.67
N ARG A 90 7.83 -11.82 -6.12
CA ARG A 90 8.17 -11.94 -4.70
C ARG A 90 7.03 -11.35 -3.87
N ASP A 91 6.48 -12.15 -2.97
CA ASP A 91 5.41 -11.70 -2.05
C ASP A 91 6.00 -10.85 -0.93
N ILE A 92 5.75 -9.54 -0.99
CA ILE A 92 6.25 -8.56 -0.02
C ILE A 92 5.64 -8.79 1.37
N LEU A 93 4.36 -9.17 1.45
CA LEU A 93 3.68 -9.32 2.73
C LEU A 93 4.12 -10.60 3.44
N ALA A 94 4.26 -11.70 2.68
CA ALA A 94 4.71 -12.98 3.19
C ALA A 94 6.19 -12.97 3.60
N SER A 95 7.01 -12.10 3.00
CA SER A 95 8.42 -11.95 3.35
C SER A 95 8.68 -11.06 4.58
N LEU A 96 7.67 -10.31 5.06
CA LEU A 96 7.81 -9.51 6.27
C LEU A 96 8.15 -10.39 7.48
N PRO A 97 8.92 -9.87 8.46
CA PRO A 97 9.21 -10.61 9.68
C PRO A 97 7.93 -11.10 10.36
N LYS A 98 7.87 -12.41 10.65
CA LYS A 98 6.76 -13.01 11.38
C LYS A 98 6.93 -12.76 12.89
N GLY A 99 5.82 -12.72 13.61
CA GLY A 99 5.83 -12.54 15.07
C GLY A 99 5.87 -11.07 15.49
N ASP A 100 6.63 -10.79 16.55
CA ASP A 100 6.53 -9.51 17.24
C ASP A 100 7.32 -8.39 16.56
N ARG A 101 6.71 -7.82 15.51
CA ARG A 101 7.24 -6.68 14.77
C ARG A 101 7.19 -5.40 15.60
N ARG A 102 8.20 -4.53 15.39
CA ARG A 102 8.21 -3.17 15.93
C ARG A 102 7.23 -2.25 15.20
N PHE A 103 6.85 -2.58 13.97
CA PHE A 103 5.98 -1.76 13.13
C PHE A 103 4.58 -2.36 12.97
N LEU A 104 3.62 -1.49 12.69
CA LEU A 104 2.25 -1.84 12.31
C LEU A 104 2.18 -2.08 10.80
N VAL A 105 1.52 -3.15 10.36
CA VAL A 105 1.25 -3.37 8.93
C VAL A 105 -0.21 -3.10 8.63
N VAL A 106 -0.44 -2.09 7.79
CA VAL A 106 -1.74 -1.75 7.24
C VAL A 106 -1.76 -2.16 5.78
N GLY A 107 -2.82 -2.84 5.33
CA GLY A 107 -2.97 -3.17 3.92
C GLY A 107 -4.41 -3.09 3.44
N PHE A 108 -4.56 -3.17 2.13
CA PHE A 108 -5.85 -3.25 1.43
C PHE A 108 -6.19 -4.71 1.04
N VAL A 109 -5.45 -5.65 1.63
CA VAL A 109 -5.53 -7.09 1.42
C VAL A 109 -5.39 -7.82 2.76
N LYS A 110 -5.67 -9.13 2.76
CA LYS A 110 -5.60 -9.99 3.96
C LYS A 110 -4.17 -10.07 4.54
N ASN A 111 -4.04 -10.63 5.75
CA ASN A 111 -2.77 -10.85 6.47
C ASN A 111 -2.04 -9.59 6.97
N CYS A 112 -2.77 -8.49 7.15
CA CYS A 112 -2.27 -7.26 7.76
C CYS A 112 -2.72 -7.13 9.23
N ASP A 113 -2.11 -6.22 10.00
CA ASP A 113 -2.56 -5.90 11.36
C ASP A 113 -3.85 -5.08 11.34
N ILE A 114 -3.98 -4.23 10.32
CA ILE A 114 -5.20 -3.50 9.96
C ILE A 114 -5.47 -3.72 8.48
N ILE A 115 -6.71 -4.04 8.14
CA ILE A 115 -7.16 -4.17 6.75
C ILE A 115 -8.12 -3.02 6.46
N VAL A 116 -7.85 -2.26 5.41
CA VAL A 116 -8.76 -1.23 4.89
C VAL A 116 -9.43 -1.79 3.63
N ALA A 117 -10.71 -2.12 3.73
CA ALA A 117 -11.50 -2.60 2.60
C ALA A 117 -12.32 -1.46 2.02
N ASN A 118 -12.23 -1.26 0.70
CA ASN A 118 -13.14 -0.36 -0.01
C ASN A 118 -14.41 -1.13 -0.37
N ASP A 119 -15.58 -0.53 -0.18
CA ASP A 119 -16.80 -1.08 -0.76
C ASP A 119 -16.90 -0.70 -2.25
N VAL A 120 -16.54 -1.66 -3.11
CA VAL A 120 -16.62 -1.54 -4.58
C VAL A 120 -17.85 -2.23 -5.17
N SER A 121 -18.81 -2.66 -4.33
CA SER A 121 -19.97 -3.44 -4.75
C SER A 121 -21.05 -2.60 -5.47
N ARG A 122 -20.97 -1.27 -5.40
CA ARG A 122 -21.95 -0.36 -6.00
C ARG A 122 -21.41 0.22 -7.30
N ALA A 123 -22.27 0.37 -8.30
CA ALA A 123 -21.89 0.92 -9.61
C ALA A 123 -21.37 2.37 -9.54
N ASP A 124 -21.69 3.10 -8.46
CA ASP A 124 -21.19 4.44 -8.18
C ASP A 124 -19.94 4.45 -7.28
N SER A 125 -19.43 3.30 -6.83
CA SER A 125 -18.26 3.14 -5.96
C SER A 125 -17.08 2.48 -6.69
N GLY A 126 -16.59 3.14 -7.74
CA GLY A 126 -15.36 2.73 -8.43
C GLY A 126 -14.09 3.23 -7.74
N MET A 127 -12.95 2.53 -7.90
CA MET A 127 -11.63 2.98 -7.45
C MET A 127 -11.24 4.38 -7.99
N GLU A 128 -11.86 4.78 -9.10
CA GLU A 128 -11.65 6.08 -9.78
C GLU A 128 -12.56 7.20 -9.25
N SER A 129 -13.58 6.92 -8.43
CA SER A 129 -14.45 7.94 -7.82
C SER A 129 -13.70 8.78 -6.78
N ASP A 130 -13.97 10.08 -6.69
CA ASP A 130 -13.38 10.95 -5.65
C ASP A 130 -13.94 10.68 -4.24
N ALA A 131 -15.11 10.05 -4.17
CA ALA A 131 -15.76 9.64 -2.93
C ALA A 131 -15.74 8.12 -2.78
N ASN A 132 -15.37 7.64 -1.59
CA ASN A 132 -15.29 6.23 -1.25
C ASN A 132 -15.89 5.99 0.14
N GLU A 133 -16.31 4.76 0.39
CA GLU A 133 -16.62 4.23 1.71
C GLU A 133 -15.59 3.16 2.03
N VAL A 134 -15.09 3.16 3.27
CA VAL A 134 -14.11 2.16 3.70
C VAL A 134 -14.50 1.54 5.03
N THR A 135 -14.33 0.22 5.11
CA THR A 135 -14.44 -0.54 6.35
C THR A 135 -13.04 -0.95 6.78
N ILE A 136 -12.69 -0.61 8.02
CA ILE A 136 -11.42 -0.94 8.67
C ILE A 136 -11.67 -2.16 9.55
N PHE A 137 -10.86 -3.21 9.36
CA PHE A 137 -10.86 -4.41 10.18
C PHE A 137 -9.58 -4.47 11.01
N PHE A 138 -9.74 -4.69 12.31
CA PHE A 138 -8.63 -4.82 13.25
C PHE A 138 -8.40 -6.28 13.65
N ARG A 139 -7.17 -6.62 14.06
CA ARG A 139 -6.80 -7.99 14.48
C ARG A 139 -7.61 -8.52 15.67
N ASN A 140 -8.15 -7.65 16.53
CA ASN A 140 -9.00 -8.02 17.67
C ASN A 140 -10.45 -8.34 17.26
N GLY A 141 -10.80 -8.26 15.97
CA GLY A 141 -12.15 -8.49 15.47
C GLY A 141 -13.05 -7.25 15.48
N GLU A 142 -12.58 -6.12 16.01
CA GLU A 142 -13.30 -4.85 15.91
C GLU A 142 -13.31 -4.37 14.45
N THR A 143 -14.36 -3.61 14.12
CA THR A 143 -14.50 -2.94 12.83
C THR A 143 -14.90 -1.48 13.02
N GLU A 144 -14.44 -0.63 12.11
CA GLU A 144 -14.83 0.77 12.03
C GLU A 144 -15.16 1.11 10.58
N THR A 145 -16.25 1.85 10.35
CA THR A 145 -16.64 2.25 8.99
C THR A 145 -16.52 3.76 8.87
N ILE A 146 -15.80 4.21 7.84
CA ILE A 146 -15.81 5.61 7.42
C ILE A 146 -16.86 5.72 6.31
N PRO A 147 -17.94 6.51 6.52
CA PRO A 147 -19.02 6.65 5.53
C PRO A 147 -18.49 7.28 4.25
N ARG A 148 -19.30 7.21 3.18
CA ARG A 148 -18.93 7.76 1.88
C ARG A 148 -18.54 9.24 1.95
N VAL A 149 -17.25 9.51 1.84
CA VAL A 149 -16.67 10.87 1.86
C VAL A 149 -15.50 10.94 0.89
N SER A 150 -14.93 12.13 0.69
CA SER A 150 -13.80 12.30 -0.23
C SER A 150 -12.58 11.48 0.21
N LYS A 151 -11.79 11.00 -0.77
CA LYS A 151 -10.51 10.29 -0.52
C LYS A 151 -9.58 11.03 0.44
N LYS A 152 -9.57 12.37 0.41
CA LYS A 152 -8.77 13.21 1.33
C LYS A 152 -9.26 13.13 2.78
N ILE A 153 -10.58 13.12 2.99
CA ILE A 153 -11.17 12.97 4.34
C ILE A 153 -10.89 11.56 4.86
N ILE A 154 -11.08 10.53 4.03
CA ILE A 154 -10.75 9.14 4.38
C ILE A 154 -9.29 9.03 4.80
N ALA A 155 -8.36 9.56 4.00
CA ALA A 155 -6.94 9.50 4.29
C ALA A 155 -6.58 10.12 5.64
N ARG A 156 -7.15 11.29 5.99
CA ARG A 156 -6.93 11.92 7.30
C ARG A 156 -7.46 11.07 8.46
N ALA A 157 -8.66 10.52 8.31
CA ALA A 157 -9.24 9.62 9.31
C ALA A 157 -8.40 8.35 9.47
N LEU A 158 -7.97 7.73 8.38
CA LEU A 158 -7.08 6.57 8.38
C LEU A 158 -5.76 6.85 9.10
N VAL A 159 -5.10 7.98 8.81
CA VAL A 159 -3.86 8.36 9.51
C VAL A 159 -4.08 8.45 11.02
N LYS A 160 -5.16 9.10 11.46
CA LYS A 160 -5.52 9.17 12.90
C LYS A 160 -5.72 7.78 13.51
N ILE A 161 -6.44 6.89 12.80
CA ILE A 161 -6.66 5.51 13.24
C ILE A 161 -5.32 4.78 13.36
N PHE A 162 -4.46 4.85 12.35
CA PHE A 162 -3.19 4.13 12.34
C PHE A 162 -2.25 4.59 13.47
N THR A 163 -2.17 5.90 13.71
CA THR A 163 -1.36 6.48 14.80
C THR A 163 -1.88 6.01 16.16
N ASN A 164 -3.19 6.11 16.41
CA ASN A 164 -3.80 5.64 17.66
C ASN A 164 -3.59 4.13 17.87
N SER A 165 -3.71 3.32 16.82
CA SER A 165 -3.45 1.87 16.88
C SER A 165 -1.99 1.55 17.19
N ARG A 166 -1.05 2.33 16.63
CA ARG A 166 0.38 2.18 16.91
C ARG A 166 0.71 2.50 18.36
N GLU A 167 0.17 3.59 18.90
CA GLU A 167 0.34 3.99 20.30
C GLU A 167 -0.21 2.94 21.27
N LYS A 168 -1.43 2.46 21.05
CA LYS A 168 -2.04 1.38 21.87
C LYS A 168 -1.21 0.09 21.85
N ARG A 169 -0.53 -0.21 20.73
CA ARG A 169 0.35 -1.38 20.62
C ARG A 169 1.66 -1.19 21.39
N LEU A 170 2.16 0.04 21.51
CA LEU A 170 3.33 0.35 22.33
C LEU A 170 3.00 0.22 23.83
N THR A 171 1.85 0.76 24.26
CA THR A 171 1.47 0.73 25.68
C THR A 171 1.11 -0.65 26.20
N LYS A 172 0.56 -1.55 25.37
CA LYS A 172 0.30 -2.95 25.74
C LYS A 172 1.56 -3.82 25.90
N LYS A 173 2.72 -3.33 25.46
CA LYS A 173 4.01 -4.05 25.57
C LYS A 173 4.87 -3.60 26.75
N MET A 174 4.45 -2.54 27.46
CA MET A 174 5.04 -2.10 28.72
C MET A 174 4.30 -2.73 29.89
#